data_AF-A0A0L1I7S6-F1
#
_entry.id   AF-A0A0L1I7S6-F1
#
_cell.length_a   1.000
_cell.length_b   1.000
_cell.length_c   1.000
_cell.angle_alpha   90.00
_cell.angle_beta   90.00
_cell.angle_gamma   90.00
#
_symmetry.space_group_name_H-M   'P 1'
#
loop_
_entity.id
_entity.type
_entity.pdbx_description
1 polymer ?
#
loop_
_entity_poly.entity_id
_entity_poly.type
_entity_poly.pdbx_seq_one_letter_code
_entity_poly.pdbx_strand_id
1 'polypeptide(L)'
;MEIDVKKKYKHSNILIRLILTIYIYIVMFLTLSFSLICQLSSLVIFFPLFLYSKKAKLYILGLCIQFGAYLLCSFINPFWKLVIIRKSKKKYEPTNTILFINHLSSVDPWVVNATTFPWPIKFVFKSSLLKVPIGGQALYFSGSIPLHFTKDKVDGE
;
A
#
# COMPACT_ATOMS: atom_id res chain seq x y z
N MET A 1 27.04 -23.44 31.34
CA MET A 1 27.05 -21.97 31.27
C MET A 1 25.70 -21.55 30.75
N GLU A 2 24.70 -21.60 31.63
CA GLU A 2 23.29 -21.76 31.27
C GLU A 2 22.44 -20.86 32.18
N ILE A 3 22.85 -19.60 32.33
CA ILE A 3 22.13 -18.62 33.15
C ILE A 3 22.34 -17.26 32.47
N ASP A 4 21.37 -16.83 31.65
CA ASP A 4 20.89 -15.42 31.51
C ASP A 4 20.11 -15.08 30.23
N VAL A 5 19.64 -16.07 29.44
CA VAL A 5 18.78 -15.76 28.28
C VAL A 5 17.36 -15.29 28.70
N LYS A 6 17.02 -15.32 30.00
CA LYS A 6 15.65 -15.10 30.51
C LYS A 6 15.26 -13.64 30.85
N LYS A 7 16.06 -12.62 30.55
CA LYS A 7 15.76 -11.23 30.99
C LYS A 7 15.94 -10.12 29.94
N LYS A 8 15.48 -10.31 28.70
CA LYS A 8 15.44 -9.20 27.72
C LYS A 8 14.12 -8.97 26.98
N TYR A 9 13.00 -9.41 27.54
CA TYR A 9 11.70 -8.83 27.18
C TYR A 9 11.46 -7.63 28.09
N LYS A 10 12.06 -6.50 27.69
CA LYS A 10 11.83 -5.17 28.27
C LYS A 10 10.32 -4.93 28.28
N HIS A 11 9.73 -4.61 29.44
CA HIS A 11 8.34 -4.20 29.55
C HIS A 11 8.05 -3.16 28.46
N SER A 12 7.31 -3.54 27.42
CA SER A 12 6.96 -2.58 26.37
C SER A 12 6.05 -1.55 27.01
N ASN A 13 6.42 -0.27 26.97
CA ASN A 13 5.59 0.78 27.51
C ASN A 13 4.27 0.82 26.72
N ILE A 14 3.20 0.31 27.34
CA ILE A 14 1.86 0.19 26.73
C ILE A 14 1.40 1.54 26.19
N LEU A 15 1.67 2.62 26.93
CA LEU A 15 1.35 3.98 26.53
C LEU A 15 2.05 4.38 25.21
N ILE A 16 3.35 4.07 25.07
CA ILE A 16 4.10 4.37 23.84
C ILE A 16 3.50 3.59 22.67
N ARG A 17 3.21 2.31 22.84
CA ARG A 17 2.58 1.49 21.80
C ARG A 17 1.21 2.04 21.39
N LEU A 18 0.41 2.48 22.35
CA LEU A 18 -0.89 3.07 22.09
C LEU A 18 -0.75 4.36 21.27
N ILE A 19 0.14 5.26 21.67
CA ILE A 19 0.40 6.53 20.95
C ILE A 19 0.88 6.26 19.52
N LEU A 20 1.84 5.35 19.34
CA LEU A 20 2.34 4.97 18.01
C LEU A 20 1.24 4.37 17.13
N THR A 21 0.39 3.53 17.72
CA THR A 21 -0.73 2.90 17.00
C THR A 21 -1.73 3.97 16.54
N ILE A 22 -2.15 4.85 17.44
CA ILE A 22 -3.07 5.96 17.13
C ILE A 22 -2.48 6.84 16.03
N TYR A 23 -1.21 7.22 16.17
CA TYR A 23 -0.52 8.02 15.17
C TYR A 23 -0.55 7.35 13.79
N ILE A 24 -0.16 6.07 13.70
CA ILE A 24 -0.11 5.36 12.41
C ILE A 24 -1.50 5.30 11.78
N TYR A 25 -2.54 4.98 12.54
CA TYR A 25 -3.90 4.94 12.02
C TYR A 25 -4.39 6.31 11.53
N ILE A 26 -4.08 7.40 12.24
CA ILE A 26 -4.42 8.76 11.81
C ILE A 26 -3.70 9.10 10.50
N VAL A 27 -2.39 8.86 10.41
CA VAL A 27 -1.63 9.17 9.19
C VAL A 27 -2.08 8.30 8.02
N MET A 28 -2.37 7.02 8.23
CA MET A 28 -2.94 6.15 7.20
C MET A 28 -4.29 6.67 6.71
N PHE A 29 -5.17 7.07 7.62
CA PHE A 29 -6.48 7.63 7.25
C PHE A 29 -6.34 8.93 6.44
N LEU A 30 -5.47 9.85 6.88
CA LEU A 30 -5.23 11.12 6.20
C LEU A 30 -4.62 10.91 4.81
N THR A 31 -3.61 10.03 4.68
CA THR A 31 -2.96 9.75 3.40
C THR A 31 -3.88 9.03 2.42
N LEU A 32 -4.71 8.09 2.87
CA LEU A 32 -5.74 7.47 2.03
C LEU A 32 -6.80 8.46 1.57
N SER A 33 -7.27 9.32 2.47
CA SER A 33 -8.26 10.36 2.15
C SER A 33 -7.70 11.33 1.12
N PHE A 34 -6.46 11.77 1.31
CA PHE A 34 -5.74 12.59 0.35
C PHE A 34 -5.59 11.89 -1.02
N SER A 35 -5.16 10.62 -1.04
CA SER A 35 -5.08 9.84 -2.28
C SER A 35 -6.42 9.74 -3.00
N LEU A 36 -7.52 9.50 -2.29
CA LEU A 36 -8.85 9.43 -2.88
C LEU A 36 -9.28 10.78 -3.44
N ILE A 37 -9.05 11.87 -2.72
CA ILE A 37 -9.32 13.23 -3.22
C ILE A 37 -8.52 13.49 -4.50
N CYS A 38 -7.22 13.16 -4.52
CA CYS A 38 -6.41 13.29 -5.72
C CYS A 38 -6.93 12.44 -6.89
N GLN A 39 -7.41 11.22 -6.63
CA GLN A 39 -8.01 10.36 -7.65
C GLN A 39 -9.29 10.98 -8.21
N LEU A 40 -10.19 11.46 -7.36
CA LEU A 40 -11.44 12.10 -7.78
C LEU A 40 -11.16 13.39 -8.57
N SER A 41 -10.24 14.22 -8.10
CA SER A 41 -9.79 15.40 -8.86
C SER A 41 -9.18 15.02 -10.21
N SER A 42 -8.38 13.95 -10.25
CA SER A 42 -7.77 13.46 -11.50
C SER A 42 -8.82 12.94 -12.49
N LEU A 43 -9.89 12.31 -12.00
CA LEU A 43 -11.01 11.88 -12.85
C LEU A 43 -11.68 13.06 -13.57
N VAL A 44 -11.78 14.22 -12.90
CA VAL A 44 -12.37 15.44 -13.48
C VAL A 44 -11.37 16.12 -14.42
N ILE A 45 -10.15 16.40 -13.95
CA ILE A 45 -9.13 17.16 -14.70
C ILE A 45 -8.69 16.42 -15.96
N PHE A 46 -8.47 15.11 -15.87
CA PHE A 46 -8.01 14.28 -16.99
C PHE A 46 -9.15 13.52 -17.67
N PHE A 47 -10.40 13.94 -17.46
CA PHE A 47 -11.57 13.26 -18.03
C PHE A 47 -11.43 13.00 -19.55
N PRO A 48 -11.06 13.99 -20.39
CA PRO A 48 -10.92 13.75 -21.84
C PRO A 48 -9.87 12.67 -22.13
N LEU A 49 -8.72 12.71 -21.46
CA LEU A 49 -7.65 11.73 -21.63
C LEU A 49 -8.11 10.31 -21.25
N PHE A 50 -8.93 10.19 -20.21
CA PHE A 50 -9.42 8.91 -19.71
C PHE A 50 -10.46 8.26 -20.61
N LEU A 51 -11.16 9.03 -21.45
CA LEU A 51 -12.03 8.49 -22.49
C LEU A 51 -11.24 7.74 -23.57
N TYR A 52 -10.06 8.25 -23.92
CA TYR A 52 -9.23 7.66 -24.98
C TYR A 52 -8.23 6.61 -24.48
N SER A 53 -7.71 6.74 -23.26
CA SER A 53 -6.64 5.88 -22.76
C SER A 53 -6.93 5.28 -21.37
N LYS A 54 -7.38 4.02 -21.38
CA LYS A 54 -7.49 3.20 -20.16
C LYS A 54 -6.14 3.07 -19.43
N LYS A 55 -5.04 2.98 -20.19
CA LYS A 55 -3.68 2.89 -19.62
C LYS A 55 -3.34 4.16 -18.83
N ALA A 56 -3.61 5.34 -19.39
CA ALA A 56 -3.37 6.61 -18.71
C ALA A 56 -4.22 6.73 -17.44
N LYS A 57 -5.49 6.33 -17.50
CA LYS A 57 -6.38 6.28 -16.34
C LYS A 57 -5.80 5.43 -15.21
N LEU A 58 -5.46 4.17 -15.50
CA LEU A 58 -4.92 3.26 -14.49
C LEU A 58 -3.57 3.72 -13.94
N TYR A 59 -2.73 4.33 -14.77
CA TYR A 59 -1.44 4.88 -14.36
C TYR A 59 -1.63 6.06 -13.40
N ILE A 60 -2.37 7.09 -13.80
CA ILE A 60 -2.58 8.32 -13.01
C ILE A 60 -3.30 8.01 -11.69
N LEU A 61 -4.39 7.24 -11.72
CA LEU A 61 -5.11 6.89 -10.49
C LEU A 61 -4.29 5.98 -9.56
N GLY A 62 -3.40 5.16 -10.12
CA GLY A 62 -2.45 4.37 -9.35
C GLY A 62 -1.38 5.23 -8.67
N LEU A 63 -0.86 6.24 -9.38
CA LEU A 63 0.13 7.17 -8.84
C LEU A 63 -0.41 7.91 -7.60
N CYS A 64 -1.69 8.25 -7.55
CA CYS A 64 -2.28 8.90 -6.38
C CYS A 64 -2.15 8.07 -5.08
N ILE A 65 -2.38 6.76 -5.15
CA ILE A 65 -2.16 5.86 -3.99
C ILE A 65 -0.68 5.70 -3.70
N GLN A 66 0.11 5.49 -4.74
CA GLN A 66 1.54 5.28 -4.58
C GLN A 66 2.21 6.49 -3.90
N PHE A 67 1.81 7.69 -4.28
CA PHE A 67 2.25 8.93 -3.66
C PHE A 67 1.76 9.04 -2.21
N GLY A 68 0.51 8.67 -1.91
CA GLY A 68 0.01 8.60 -0.53
C GLY A 68 0.83 7.63 0.35
N ALA A 69 1.19 6.46 -0.18
CA ALA A 69 2.07 5.50 0.49
C ALA A 69 3.50 6.03 0.68
N TYR A 70 4.05 6.75 -0.31
CA TYR A 70 5.32 7.45 -0.17
C TYR A 70 5.28 8.50 0.94
N LEU A 71 4.21 9.31 1.01
CA LEU A 71 4.01 10.27 2.10
C LEU A 71 3.96 9.57 3.46
N LEU A 72 3.17 8.50 3.58
CA LEU A 72 3.06 7.69 4.80
C LEU A 72 4.40 7.10 5.22
N CYS A 73 5.14 6.46 4.32
CA CYS A 73 6.29 5.64 4.71
C CYS A 73 7.64 6.36 4.68
N SER A 74 7.75 7.53 4.05
CA SER A 74 9.04 8.23 3.87
C SER A 74 9.02 9.70 4.25
N PHE A 75 7.90 10.42 4.05
CA PHE A 75 7.86 11.85 4.35
C PHE A 75 7.35 12.16 5.76
N ILE A 76 6.20 11.59 6.14
CA ILE A 76 5.51 11.93 7.39
C ILE A 76 6.02 11.09 8.55
N ASN A 77 6.40 9.82 8.31
CA ASN A 77 6.76 8.88 9.37
C ASN A 77 8.15 9.15 9.97
N PRO A 78 8.24 9.51 11.26
CA PRO A 78 9.50 9.81 11.93
C PRO A 78 10.15 8.57 12.58
N PHE A 79 9.47 7.43 12.61
CA PHE A 79 9.88 6.27 13.41
C PHE A 79 10.81 5.32 12.67
N TRP A 80 10.78 5.31 11.33
CA TRP A 80 11.66 4.49 10.51
C TRP A 80 12.01 5.17 9.19
N LYS A 81 13.04 4.64 8.53
CA LYS A 81 13.47 5.08 7.20
C LYS A 81 13.48 3.90 6.23
N LEU A 82 12.95 4.12 5.03
CA LEU A 82 13.05 3.15 3.94
C LEU A 82 14.41 3.27 3.24
N VAL A 83 15.08 2.13 3.04
CA VAL A 83 16.36 2.04 2.34
C VAL A 83 16.28 0.98 1.26
N ILE A 84 16.54 1.39 0.01
CA ILE A 84 16.62 0.49 -1.14
C ILE A 84 18.09 0.11 -1.34
N ILE A 85 18.45 -1.12 -0.99
CA ILE A 85 19.83 -1.62 -1.08
C ILE A 85 20.25 -1.80 -2.55
N ARG A 86 19.35 -2.35 -3.38
CA ARG A 86 19.58 -2.59 -4.80
C ARG A 86 18.57 -1.81 -5.62
N LYS A 87 19.02 -0.71 -6.23
CA LYS A 87 18.22 0.08 -7.16
C LYS A 87 18.03 -0.68 -8.47
N SER A 88 16.96 -0.36 -9.19
CA SER A 88 16.77 -0.83 -10.56
C SER A 88 17.93 -0.37 -11.45
N LYS A 89 18.12 -1.07 -12.58
CA LYS A 89 19.08 -0.63 -13.61
C LYS A 89 18.74 0.80 -14.06
N LYS A 90 19.76 1.58 -14.45
CA LYS A 90 19.53 2.90 -15.05
C LYS A 90 18.64 2.75 -16.29
N LYS A 91 17.64 3.63 -16.44
CA LYS A 91 16.64 3.59 -17.53
C LYS A 91 15.77 2.32 -17.55
N TYR A 92 15.53 1.71 -16.39
CA TYR A 92 14.58 0.61 -16.31
C TYR A 92 13.15 1.13 -16.46
N GLU A 93 12.42 0.58 -17.44
CA GLU A 93 11.03 0.89 -17.71
C GLU A 93 10.20 -0.41 -17.61
N PRO A 94 9.57 -0.67 -16.45
CA PRO A 94 8.78 -1.88 -16.27
C PRO A 94 7.53 -1.83 -17.16
N THR A 95 7.31 -2.91 -17.91
CA THR A 95 6.11 -3.08 -18.75
C THR A 95 5.19 -4.14 -18.16
N ASN A 96 5.39 -5.41 -18.51
CA ASN A 96 4.63 -6.56 -18.00
C ASN A 96 5.39 -7.24 -16.86
N THR A 97 5.72 -6.46 -15.83
CA THR A 97 6.54 -6.93 -14.71
C THR A 97 5.67 -7.34 -13.54
N ILE A 98 5.88 -8.56 -13.04
CA ILE A 98 5.27 -9.05 -11.80
C ILE A 98 6.30 -8.93 -10.69
N LEU A 99 5.95 -8.21 -9.63
CA LEU A 99 6.79 -8.07 -8.45
C LEU A 99 6.36 -9.09 -7.39
N PHE A 100 7.23 -10.06 -7.12
CA PHE A 100 7.05 -10.99 -6.01
C PHE A 100 7.69 -10.42 -4.75
N ILE A 101 6.94 -10.40 -3.66
CA ILE A 101 7.38 -9.94 -2.35
C ILE A 101 7.15 -11.03 -1.32
N ASN A 102 8.08 -11.17 -0.39
CA ASN A 102 7.78 -11.87 0.85
C ASN A 102 6.77 -11.04 1.65
N HIS A 103 5.73 -11.69 2.18
CA HIS A 103 4.74 -11.03 3.02
C HIS A 103 5.05 -11.34 4.48
N LEU A 104 5.63 -10.38 5.20
CA LEU A 104 6.02 -10.47 6.61
C LEU A 104 5.05 -9.69 7.51
N SER A 105 4.44 -8.61 7.01
CA SER A 105 3.63 -7.72 7.83
C SER A 105 2.56 -6.98 7.06
N SER A 106 1.59 -6.39 7.76
CA SER A 106 0.54 -5.57 7.15
C SER A 106 1.06 -4.25 6.55
N VAL A 107 2.31 -3.87 6.82
CA VAL A 107 2.92 -2.64 6.26
C VAL A 107 3.46 -2.85 4.85
N ASP A 108 3.65 -4.10 4.42
CA ASP A 108 4.36 -4.46 3.19
C ASP A 108 3.76 -3.78 1.94
N PRO A 109 2.43 -3.73 1.74
CA PRO A 109 1.85 -3.04 0.58
C PRO A 109 2.18 -1.54 0.53
N TRP A 110 2.31 -0.88 1.68
CA TRP A 110 2.65 0.53 1.78
C TRP A 110 4.11 0.78 1.45
N VAL A 111 5.00 -0.04 2.02
CA VAL A 111 6.45 0.02 1.74
C VAL A 111 6.73 -0.27 0.27
N VAL A 112 6.09 -1.29 -0.30
CA VAL A 112 6.26 -1.64 -1.71
C VAL A 112 5.77 -0.50 -2.61
N ASN A 113 4.60 0.09 -2.35
CA ASN A 113 4.16 1.27 -3.09
C ASN A 113 5.17 2.41 -3.00
N ALA A 114 5.64 2.76 -1.80
CA ALA A 114 6.57 3.86 -1.59
C ALA A 114 7.91 3.66 -2.31
N THR A 115 8.45 2.43 -2.26
CA THR A 115 9.77 2.09 -2.83
C THR A 115 9.75 1.88 -4.35
N THR A 116 8.58 1.65 -4.94
CA THR A 116 8.42 1.47 -6.38
C THR A 116 8.01 2.74 -7.11
N PHE A 117 7.88 3.88 -6.41
CA PHE A 117 7.54 5.15 -7.02
C PHE A 117 8.59 5.57 -8.07
N PRO A 118 8.20 6.03 -9.28
CA PRO A 118 6.84 6.37 -9.73
C PRO A 118 6.16 5.28 -10.59
N TRP A 119 6.48 3.99 -10.42
CA TRP A 119 5.83 2.91 -11.17
C TRP A 119 4.61 2.36 -10.40
N PRO A 120 3.37 2.75 -10.75
CA PRO A 120 2.20 2.43 -9.93
C PRO A 120 1.87 0.94 -9.96
N ILE A 121 2.28 0.23 -8.91
CA ILE A 121 2.05 -1.20 -8.72
C ILE A 121 0.55 -1.48 -8.53
N LYS A 122 0.06 -2.56 -9.14
CA LYS A 122 -1.30 -3.06 -8.93
C LYS A 122 -1.23 -4.26 -8.00
N PHE A 123 -1.93 -4.17 -6.88
CA PHE A 123 -1.93 -5.24 -5.88
C PHE A 123 -3.04 -6.24 -6.18
N VAL A 124 -2.77 -7.50 -5.90
CA VAL A 124 -3.80 -8.52 -5.78
C VAL A 124 -4.19 -8.57 -4.30
N PHE A 125 -5.48 -8.40 -3.99
CA PHE A 125 -5.93 -8.21 -2.60
C PHE A 125 -7.27 -8.87 -2.31
N LYS A 126 -7.60 -9.11 -1.04
CA LYS A 126 -8.88 -9.72 -0.65
C LYS A 126 -10.05 -8.77 -0.94
N SER A 127 -11.06 -9.22 -1.68
CA SER A 127 -12.22 -8.40 -2.06
C SER A 127 -12.96 -7.74 -0.89
N SER A 128 -12.90 -8.32 0.32
CA SER A 128 -13.47 -7.70 1.52
C SER A 128 -12.89 -6.32 1.85
N LEU A 129 -11.67 -6.00 1.39
CA LEU A 129 -11.09 -4.66 1.56
C LEU A 129 -11.84 -3.57 0.80
N LEU A 130 -12.62 -3.93 -0.24
CA LEU A 130 -13.50 -2.97 -0.92
C LEU A 130 -14.60 -2.42 0.01
N LYS A 131 -14.91 -3.12 1.11
CA LYS A 131 -15.88 -2.67 2.12
C LYS A 131 -15.30 -1.62 3.08
N VAL A 132 -13.98 -1.42 3.10
CA VAL A 132 -13.35 -0.41 3.95
C VAL A 132 -13.62 0.97 3.35
N PRO A 133 -14.28 1.88 4.09
CA PRO A 133 -14.53 3.23 3.59
C PRO A 133 -13.21 3.92 3.20
N ILE A 134 -13.24 4.73 2.15
CA ILE A 134 -12.09 5.44 1.57
C ILE A 134 -11.02 4.51 0.98
N GLY A 135 -10.42 3.64 1.80
CA GLY A 135 -9.37 2.70 1.36
C GLY A 135 -9.83 1.74 0.27
N GLY A 136 -11.04 1.19 0.38
CA GLY A 136 -11.64 0.31 -0.62
C GLY A 136 -11.91 1.03 -1.95
N GLN A 137 -12.43 2.27 -1.89
CA GLN A 137 -12.66 3.10 -3.07
C GLN A 137 -11.35 3.50 -3.74
N ALA A 138 -10.36 3.88 -2.94
CA ALA A 138 -9.05 4.20 -3.45
C ALA A 138 -8.46 3.00 -4.19
N LEU A 139 -8.41 1.83 -3.53
CA LEU A 139 -7.93 0.58 -4.12
C LEU A 139 -8.64 0.25 -5.44
N TYR A 140 -9.97 0.41 -5.48
CA TYR A 140 -10.74 0.22 -6.70
C TYR A 140 -10.30 1.17 -7.82
N PHE A 141 -10.21 2.47 -7.55
CA PHE A 141 -9.78 3.45 -8.56
C PHE A 141 -8.33 3.24 -9.01
N SER A 142 -7.47 2.69 -8.15
CA SER A 142 -6.10 2.36 -8.53
C SER A 142 -6.00 1.25 -9.58
N GLY A 143 -7.07 0.49 -9.81
CA GLY A 143 -7.06 -0.68 -10.69
C GLY A 143 -6.30 -1.88 -10.11
N SER A 144 -6.17 -1.94 -8.79
CA SER A 144 -5.73 -3.15 -8.09
C SER A 144 -6.81 -4.24 -8.21
N ILE A 145 -6.41 -5.50 -8.15
CA ILE A 145 -7.24 -6.65 -8.52
C ILE A 145 -7.79 -7.34 -7.24
N PRO A 146 -9.11 -7.35 -7.03
CA PRO A 146 -9.71 -8.07 -5.92
C PRO A 146 -9.76 -9.59 -6.21
N LEU A 147 -9.42 -10.40 -5.22
CA LEU A 147 -9.66 -11.84 -5.21
C LEU A 147 -10.95 -12.16 -4.48
N HIS A 148 -11.79 -12.96 -5.13
CA HIS A 148 -12.99 -13.55 -4.57
C HIS A 148 -12.69 -14.99 -4.22
N PHE A 149 -12.52 -15.28 -2.94
CA PHE A 149 -12.43 -16.66 -2.48
C PHE A 149 -13.84 -17.26 -2.57
N THR A 150 -14.05 -18.16 -3.52
CA THR A 150 -15.18 -19.09 -3.45
C THR A 150 -14.95 -19.99 -2.26
N LYS A 151 -15.97 -20.18 -1.41
CA LYS A 151 -15.99 -21.33 -0.53
C LYS A 151 -16.10 -22.53 -1.45
N ASP A 152 -15.01 -23.21 -1.72
CA ASP A 152 -15.09 -24.54 -2.30
C ASP A 152 -15.94 -25.35 -1.32
N LYS A 153 -17.13 -25.75 -1.78
CA LYS A 153 -17.73 -26.98 -1.28
C LYS A 153 -16.67 -28.03 -1.58
N VAL A 154 -16.01 -28.50 -0.53
CA VAL A 154 -15.35 -29.80 -0.58
C VAL A 154 -16.52 -30.78 -0.69
N ASP A 155 -16.96 -31.01 -1.93
CA ASP A 155 -17.80 -32.15 -2.25
C ASP A 155 -16.89 -33.36 -2.02
N GLY A 156 -16.99 -33.90 -0.81
CA GLY A 156 -16.35 -35.13 -0.42
C GLY A 156 -16.91 -36.25 -1.29
N GLU A 157 -16.00 -36.88 -2.02
CA GLU A 157 -16.08 -38.32 -2.31
C GLU A 157 -16.24 -39.14 -1.03
#